data_AF-A0A7X6SSK4-F1
#
_entry.id   AF-A0A7X6SSK4-F1
#
_cell.length_a   1.000
_cell.length_b   1.000
_cell.length_c   1.000
_cell.angle_alpha   90.00
_cell.angle_beta   90.00
_cell.angle_gamma   90.00
#
_symmetry.space_group_name_H-M   'P 1'
#
loop_
_entity.id
_entity.type
_entity.pdbx_description
1 polymer ?
#
loop_
_entity_poly.entity_id
_entity_poly.type
_entity_poly.pdbx_seq_one_letter_code
_entity_poly.pdbx_strand_id
1 'polypeptide(L)'
;MGKKTRNVLIILPILLTVLSGGFLAFYPFPVPPAAEIKAALHSLSRASAKQADHYTPGLYKQALVSCDSAMAIWKRENKKFICLRKYDLVKDYAILSAKLSDSADKKTSLLKTEMRDRQILAIDSLNKLVKNISEYYGTFPYPPPIRERISRGKMLLRDAETAFDAGNFIGADSCIAESGNLLVSSREFADINLREYFQSFPRWKRWIGITLSESVKTGSYSIIVDKFARKLILYHGGKKIKEYSAELGKYWIGNKRISGDMATPEGMYKIVRKLEGTATKYHRALLLNYPNNEDVARFKRDIINGTLPPSADIGGSVEIHGGGGRGADWTEGCIALTNNDIDAVFRHVKTGTPVTIVGSLYDQKKIFEE
;
A
#
# COMPACT_ATOMS: atom_id res chain seq x y z
N MET A 1 -12.87 -106.71 3.42
CA MET A 1 -12.27 -105.42 3.01
C MET A 1 -10.87 -105.32 3.60
N GLY A 2 -9.84 -105.41 2.75
CA GLY A 2 -8.48 -105.82 3.15
C GLY A 2 -7.62 -104.73 3.80
N LYS A 3 -6.68 -105.15 4.67
CA LYS A 3 -5.67 -104.31 5.36
C LYS A 3 -4.92 -103.32 4.44
N LYS A 4 -4.85 -103.58 3.12
CA LYS A 4 -4.25 -102.67 2.12
C LYS A 4 -4.99 -101.34 1.95
N THR A 5 -6.33 -101.28 2.06
CA THR A 5 -7.07 -100.02 1.89
C THR A 5 -6.94 -99.08 3.10
N ARG A 6 -6.74 -99.64 4.30
CA ARG A 6 -6.56 -98.85 5.54
C ARG A 6 -5.21 -98.11 5.60
N ASN A 7 -4.15 -98.70 5.06
CA ASN A 7 -2.83 -98.05 5.03
C ASN A 7 -2.76 -96.96 3.94
N VAL A 8 -3.45 -97.13 2.81
CA VAL A 8 -3.54 -96.09 1.77
C VAL A 8 -4.30 -94.85 2.27
N LEU A 9 -5.37 -95.04 3.07
CA LEU A 9 -6.13 -93.91 3.65
C LEU A 9 -5.35 -93.08 4.68
N ILE A 10 -4.32 -93.63 5.32
CA ILE A 10 -3.49 -92.93 6.31
C ILE A 10 -2.22 -92.36 5.67
N ILE A 11 -1.63 -93.06 4.69
CA ILE A 11 -0.40 -92.60 4.01
C ILE A 11 -0.70 -91.46 3.02
N LEU A 12 -1.84 -91.48 2.33
CA LEU A 12 -2.19 -90.43 1.36
C LEU A 12 -2.27 -89.01 1.96
N PRO A 13 -2.92 -88.76 3.12
CA PRO A 13 -2.91 -87.44 3.73
C PRO A 13 -1.54 -87.04 4.28
N ILE A 14 -0.74 -87.99 4.79
CA ILE A 14 0.63 -87.73 5.26
C ILE A 14 1.56 -87.38 4.09
N LEU A 15 1.42 -88.07 2.96
CA LEU A 15 2.17 -87.77 1.74
C LEU A 15 1.73 -86.42 1.15
N LEU A 16 0.43 -86.09 1.20
CA LEU A 16 -0.09 -84.77 0.80
C LEU A 16 0.37 -83.64 1.72
N THR A 17 0.50 -83.87 3.03
CA THR A 17 1.02 -82.86 3.96
C THR A 17 2.52 -82.68 3.84
N VAL A 18 3.28 -83.75 3.58
CA VAL A 18 4.73 -83.67 3.31
C VAL A 18 5.02 -83.08 1.91
N LEU A 19 4.24 -83.41 0.89
CA LEU A 19 4.34 -82.81 -0.45
C LEU A 19 3.86 -81.35 -0.45
N SER A 20 2.79 -81.00 0.27
CA SER A 20 2.36 -79.60 0.41
C SER A 20 3.28 -78.77 1.29
N GLY A 21 3.86 -79.36 2.35
CA GLY A 21 4.91 -78.75 3.17
C GLY A 21 6.22 -78.54 2.41
N GLY A 22 6.63 -79.52 1.59
CA GLY A 22 7.78 -79.40 0.68
C GLY A 22 7.54 -78.41 -0.45
N PHE A 23 6.34 -78.35 -1.00
CA PHE A 23 5.95 -77.35 -2.02
C PHE A 23 5.98 -75.93 -1.45
N LEU A 24 5.50 -75.72 -0.21
CA LEU A 24 5.62 -74.44 0.49
C LEU A 24 7.07 -74.04 0.80
N ALA A 25 8.00 -74.99 0.96
CA ALA A 25 9.41 -74.69 1.24
C ALA A 25 10.21 -74.22 0.00
N PHE A 26 9.77 -74.58 -1.22
CA PHE A 26 10.46 -74.26 -2.47
C PHE A 26 9.67 -73.36 -3.43
N TYR A 27 8.41 -73.00 -3.11
CA TYR A 27 7.64 -72.07 -3.92
C TYR A 27 8.13 -70.63 -3.72
N PRO A 28 8.46 -69.87 -4.79
CA PRO A 28 8.89 -68.48 -4.65
C PRO A 28 7.71 -67.64 -4.18
N PHE A 29 7.65 -67.36 -2.87
CA PHE A 29 6.61 -66.49 -2.34
C PHE A 29 6.75 -65.08 -2.92
N PRO A 30 5.66 -64.48 -3.42
CA PRO A 30 5.71 -63.10 -3.91
C PRO A 30 6.10 -62.17 -2.76
N VAL A 31 7.23 -61.47 -2.91
CA VAL A 31 7.73 -60.53 -1.91
C VAL A 31 6.86 -59.28 -1.90
N PRO A 32 6.31 -58.86 -0.74
CA PRO A 32 5.51 -57.65 -0.67
C PRO A 32 6.38 -56.40 -0.91
N PRO A 33 5.90 -55.39 -1.66
CA PRO A 33 6.66 -54.20 -2.04
C PRO A 33 6.68 -53.15 -0.91
N ALA A 34 7.05 -53.58 0.30
CA ALA A 34 7.04 -52.74 1.49
C ALA A 34 8.06 -51.59 1.41
N ALA A 35 9.19 -51.81 0.75
CA ALA A 35 10.22 -50.80 0.56
C ALA A 35 9.73 -49.67 -0.36
N GLU A 36 9.08 -50.00 -1.48
CA GLU A 36 8.54 -49.04 -2.44
C GLU A 36 7.39 -48.24 -1.83
N ILE A 37 6.49 -48.87 -1.06
CA ILE A 37 5.42 -48.15 -0.36
C ILE A 37 5.99 -47.20 0.69
N LYS A 38 7.00 -47.64 1.47
CA LYS A 38 7.67 -46.76 2.44
C LYS A 38 8.34 -45.57 1.75
N ALA A 39 8.99 -45.79 0.61
CA ALA A 39 9.59 -44.72 -0.18
C ALA A 39 8.54 -43.73 -0.70
N ALA A 40 7.40 -44.22 -1.22
CA ALA A 40 6.29 -43.39 -1.67
C ALA A 40 5.73 -42.51 -0.55
N LEU A 41 5.45 -43.09 0.62
CA LEU A 41 4.95 -42.36 1.80
C LEU A 41 5.96 -41.31 2.29
N HIS A 42 7.25 -41.64 2.30
CA HIS A 42 8.31 -40.70 2.68
C HIS A 42 8.42 -39.53 1.69
N SER A 43 8.40 -39.81 0.38
CA SER A 43 8.42 -38.75 -0.64
C SER A 43 7.17 -37.86 -0.57
N LEU A 44 5.98 -38.44 -0.34
CA LEU A 44 4.74 -37.68 -0.13
C LEU A 44 4.82 -36.77 1.10
N SER A 45 5.30 -37.30 2.22
CA SER A 45 5.49 -36.53 3.46
C SER A 45 6.47 -35.37 3.26
N ARG A 46 7.58 -35.60 2.56
CA ARG A 46 8.55 -34.55 2.21
C ARG A 46 7.93 -33.46 1.33
N ALA A 47 7.17 -33.85 0.30
CA ALA A 47 6.48 -32.90 -0.56
C ALA A 47 5.44 -32.08 0.22
N SER A 48 4.67 -32.73 1.10
CA SER A 48 3.70 -32.08 1.98
C SER A 48 4.35 -31.11 2.96
N ALA A 49 5.48 -31.46 3.58
CA ALA A 49 6.23 -30.60 4.49
C ALA A 49 6.72 -29.31 3.79
N LYS A 50 6.93 -29.36 2.47
CA LYS A 50 7.25 -28.19 1.66
C LYS A 50 6.03 -27.46 1.10
N GLN A 51 4.82 -27.85 1.49
CA GLN A 51 3.53 -27.29 1.05
C GLN A 51 3.26 -27.51 -0.45
N ALA A 52 3.67 -28.65 -1.01
CA ALA A 52 3.44 -28.97 -2.42
C ALA A 52 1.96 -29.00 -2.81
N ASP A 53 1.05 -29.18 -1.84
CA ASP A 53 -0.39 -29.06 -1.98
C ASP A 53 -0.87 -27.65 -2.33
N HIS A 54 -0.17 -26.61 -1.87
CA HIS A 54 -0.48 -25.21 -2.16
C HIS A 54 0.22 -24.71 -3.41
N TYR A 55 1.50 -25.06 -3.59
CA TYR A 55 2.33 -24.55 -4.69
C TYR A 55 2.26 -25.40 -5.96
N THR A 56 2.02 -26.71 -5.85
CA THR A 56 1.94 -27.63 -6.99
C THR A 56 0.76 -28.63 -6.86
N PRO A 57 -0.47 -28.15 -6.62
CA PRO A 57 -1.62 -29.00 -6.27
C PRO A 57 -1.85 -30.14 -7.26
N GLY A 58 -1.64 -29.89 -8.56
CA GLY A 58 -1.83 -30.90 -9.60
C GLY A 58 -0.90 -32.11 -9.47
N LEU A 59 0.40 -31.89 -9.22
CA LEU A 59 1.38 -32.98 -9.07
C LEU A 59 1.18 -33.71 -7.74
N TYR A 60 0.96 -32.95 -6.66
CA TYR A 60 0.75 -33.51 -5.34
C TYR A 60 -0.53 -34.38 -5.28
N LYS A 61 -1.62 -33.93 -5.90
CA LYS A 61 -2.87 -34.72 -5.99
C LYS A 61 -2.68 -36.02 -6.76
N GLN A 62 -1.96 -36.01 -7.88
CA GLN A 62 -1.67 -37.23 -8.64
C GLN A 62 -0.80 -38.21 -7.84
N ALA A 63 0.16 -37.68 -7.06
CA ALA A 63 0.99 -38.49 -6.19
C ALA A 63 0.17 -39.18 -5.08
N LEU A 64 -0.76 -38.45 -4.46
CA LEU A 64 -1.69 -38.98 -3.44
C LEU A 64 -2.57 -40.10 -4.03
N VAL A 65 -3.25 -39.82 -5.15
CA VAL A 65 -4.11 -40.81 -5.82
C VAL A 65 -3.35 -42.08 -6.20
N SER A 66 -2.08 -41.94 -6.63
CA SER A 66 -1.22 -43.09 -6.93
C SER A 66 -0.88 -43.89 -5.67
N CYS A 67 -0.59 -43.24 -4.55
CA CYS A 67 -0.34 -43.92 -3.27
C CYS A 67 -1.58 -44.63 -2.76
N ASP A 68 -2.74 -43.98 -2.81
CA ASP A 68 -4.02 -44.55 -2.40
C ASP A 68 -4.36 -45.79 -3.24
N SER A 69 -4.10 -45.72 -4.54
CA SER A 69 -4.25 -46.87 -5.46
C SER A 69 -3.32 -48.02 -5.06
N ALA A 70 -2.05 -47.75 -4.78
CA ALA A 70 -1.09 -48.75 -4.33
C ALA A 70 -1.54 -49.42 -3.02
N MET A 71 -1.97 -48.63 -2.02
CA MET A 71 -2.43 -49.13 -0.72
C MET A 71 -3.73 -49.95 -0.84
N ALA A 72 -4.67 -49.51 -1.66
CA ALA A 72 -5.94 -50.21 -1.90
C ALA A 72 -5.71 -51.57 -2.56
N ILE A 73 -4.85 -51.62 -3.58
CA ILE A 73 -4.48 -52.86 -4.26
C ILE A 73 -3.70 -53.76 -3.30
N TRP A 74 -2.74 -53.23 -2.55
CA TRP A 74 -1.96 -54.01 -1.58
C TRP A 74 -2.85 -54.69 -0.53
N LYS A 75 -3.82 -53.95 0.01
CA LYS A 75 -4.83 -54.47 0.94
C LYS A 75 -5.64 -55.60 0.31
N ARG A 76 -6.03 -55.47 -0.96
CA ARG A 76 -6.78 -56.51 -1.70
C ARG A 76 -5.93 -57.77 -1.94
N GLU A 77 -4.68 -57.61 -2.35
CA GLU A 77 -3.76 -58.73 -2.60
C GLU A 77 -3.43 -59.49 -1.31
N ASN A 78 -3.30 -58.79 -0.18
CA ASN A 78 -3.04 -59.43 1.12
C ASN A 78 -4.21 -60.29 1.63
N LYS A 79 -5.44 -60.10 1.12
CA LYS A 79 -6.58 -60.98 1.40
C LYS A 79 -6.51 -62.31 0.64
N LYS A 80 -5.71 -62.40 -0.42
CA LYS A 80 -5.54 -63.64 -1.19
C LYS A 80 -4.59 -64.59 -0.47
N PHE A 81 -4.73 -65.87 -0.78
CA PHE A 81 -3.77 -66.90 -0.37
C PHE A 81 -2.35 -66.52 -0.80
N ILE A 82 -1.35 -66.81 0.04
CA ILE A 82 0.01 -66.26 -0.08
C ILE A 82 0.68 -66.49 -1.44
N CYS A 83 0.44 -67.65 -2.07
CA CYS A 83 1.00 -67.98 -3.39
C CYS A 83 0.27 -67.32 -4.57
N LEU A 84 -0.91 -66.73 -4.36
CA LEU A 84 -1.76 -66.14 -5.42
C LEU A 84 -1.69 -64.61 -5.48
N ARG A 85 -0.83 -63.99 -4.66
CA ARG A 85 -0.71 -62.53 -4.55
C ARG A 85 0.08 -61.97 -5.72
N LYS A 86 -0.38 -60.87 -6.30
CA LYS A 86 0.29 -60.17 -7.41
C LYS A 86 0.58 -58.73 -7.04
N TYR A 87 1.85 -58.40 -6.83
CA TYR A 87 2.25 -57.09 -6.32
C TYR A 87 2.78 -56.11 -7.37
N ASP A 88 2.81 -56.47 -8.66
CA ASP A 88 3.37 -55.62 -9.72
C ASP A 88 2.67 -54.26 -9.80
N LEU A 89 1.33 -54.25 -9.84
CA LEU A 89 0.56 -53.00 -9.83
C LEU A 89 0.79 -52.17 -8.55
N VAL A 90 0.98 -52.81 -7.40
CA VAL A 90 1.26 -52.11 -6.14
C VAL A 90 2.61 -51.40 -6.26
N LYS A 91 3.61 -52.09 -6.79
CA LYS A 91 4.94 -51.55 -7.04
C LYS A 91 4.92 -50.39 -8.04
N ASP A 92 4.21 -50.54 -9.15
CA ASP A 92 4.11 -49.52 -10.19
C ASP A 92 3.47 -48.23 -9.66
N TYR A 93 2.34 -48.35 -8.93
CA TYR A 93 1.68 -47.20 -8.32
C TYR A 93 2.51 -46.56 -7.21
N ALA A 94 3.24 -47.35 -6.41
CA ALA A 94 4.14 -46.82 -5.38
C ALA A 94 5.32 -46.04 -6.00
N ILE A 95 5.95 -46.59 -7.04
CA ILE A 95 7.03 -45.91 -7.78
C ILE A 95 6.51 -44.64 -8.45
N LEU A 96 5.32 -44.71 -9.07
CA LEU A 96 4.69 -43.54 -9.68
C LEU A 96 4.42 -42.43 -8.65
N SER A 97 3.87 -42.79 -7.49
CA SER A 97 3.62 -41.86 -6.39
C SER A 97 4.91 -41.20 -5.90
N ALA A 98 5.99 -41.98 -5.71
CA ALA A 98 7.30 -41.45 -5.32
C ALA A 98 7.85 -40.46 -6.36
N LYS A 99 7.80 -40.81 -7.65
CA LYS A 99 8.26 -39.96 -8.76
C LYS A 99 7.47 -38.64 -8.86
N LEU A 100 6.14 -38.71 -8.74
CA LEU A 100 5.28 -37.53 -8.77
C LEU A 100 5.52 -36.63 -7.56
N SER A 101 5.71 -37.21 -6.38
CA SER A 101 6.05 -36.48 -5.15
C SER A 101 7.40 -35.76 -5.27
N ASP A 102 8.43 -36.43 -5.79
CA ASP A 102 9.75 -35.82 -5.98
C ASP A 102 9.72 -34.70 -7.04
N SER A 103 8.88 -34.85 -8.06
CA SER A 103 8.65 -33.81 -9.06
C SER A 103 7.90 -32.61 -8.46
N ALA A 104 6.89 -32.86 -7.62
CA ALA A 104 6.16 -31.82 -6.89
C ALA A 104 7.08 -31.06 -5.94
N ASP A 105 7.96 -31.76 -5.21
CA ASP A 105 8.97 -31.19 -4.32
C ASP A 105 9.93 -30.25 -5.07
N LYS A 106 10.57 -30.73 -6.14
CA LYS A 106 11.50 -29.94 -6.95
C LYS A 106 10.83 -28.69 -7.51
N LYS A 107 9.64 -28.85 -8.11
CA LYS A 107 8.89 -27.74 -8.68
C LYS A 107 8.43 -26.75 -7.61
N THR A 108 7.99 -27.21 -6.44
CA THR A 108 7.64 -26.35 -5.31
C THR A 108 8.84 -25.53 -4.84
N SER A 109 10.01 -26.15 -4.71
CA SER A 109 11.23 -25.47 -4.27
C SER A 109 11.66 -24.38 -5.26
N LEU A 110 11.55 -24.66 -6.57
CA LEU A 110 11.81 -23.69 -7.63
C LEU A 110 10.83 -22.51 -7.57
N LEU A 111 9.52 -22.79 -7.56
CA LEU A 111 8.47 -21.76 -7.51
C LEU A 111 8.63 -20.86 -6.27
N LYS A 112 8.91 -21.45 -5.11
CA LYS A 112 9.17 -20.67 -3.88
C LYS A 112 10.37 -19.73 -4.04
N THR A 113 11.45 -20.18 -4.68
CA THR A 113 12.63 -19.34 -4.93
C THR A 113 12.30 -18.19 -5.88
N GLU A 114 11.64 -18.49 -7.00
CA GLU A 114 11.22 -17.46 -7.98
C GLU A 114 10.25 -16.44 -7.38
N MET A 115 9.28 -16.90 -6.57
CA MET A 115 8.35 -16.02 -5.87
C MET A 115 9.08 -15.15 -4.85
N ARG A 116 9.99 -15.74 -4.07
CA ARG A 116 10.80 -15.02 -3.10
C ARG A 116 11.56 -13.87 -3.76
N ASP A 117 12.30 -14.17 -4.83
CA ASP A 117 13.13 -13.16 -5.51
C ASP A 117 12.29 -12.02 -6.09
N ARG A 118 11.14 -12.34 -6.70
CA ARG A 118 10.19 -11.34 -7.20
C ARG A 118 9.63 -10.47 -6.08
N GLN A 119 9.23 -11.09 -4.97
CA GLN A 119 8.56 -10.39 -3.87
C GLN A 119 9.53 -9.50 -3.08
N ILE A 120 10.81 -9.89 -2.94
CA ILE A 120 11.85 -9.03 -2.38
C ILE A 120 11.91 -7.69 -3.14
N LEU A 121 11.98 -7.75 -4.47
CA LEU A 121 12.05 -6.56 -5.31
C LEU A 121 10.77 -5.71 -5.22
N ALA A 122 9.61 -6.36 -5.16
CA ALA A 122 8.32 -5.68 -5.06
C ALA A 122 8.16 -4.97 -3.70
N ILE A 123 8.45 -5.65 -2.59
CA ILE A 123 8.39 -5.09 -1.23
C ILE A 123 9.37 -3.91 -1.09
N ASP A 124 10.60 -4.03 -1.58
CA ASP A 124 11.58 -2.93 -1.56
C ASP A 124 11.06 -1.72 -2.36
N SER A 125 10.51 -1.96 -3.55
CA SER A 125 9.92 -0.91 -4.39
C SER A 125 8.74 -0.21 -3.71
N LEU A 126 7.86 -0.97 -3.03
CA LEU A 126 6.73 -0.42 -2.30
C LEU A 126 7.15 0.35 -1.04
N ASN A 127 8.18 -0.11 -0.33
CA ASN A 127 8.75 0.64 0.79
C ASN A 127 9.37 1.97 0.34
N LYS A 128 10.09 1.97 -0.78
CA LYS A 128 10.59 3.20 -1.42
C LYS A 128 9.44 4.13 -1.82
N LEU A 129 8.35 3.59 -2.36
CA LEU A 129 7.15 4.35 -2.69
C LEU A 129 6.50 4.98 -1.45
N VAL A 130 6.34 4.21 -0.36
CA VAL A 130 5.80 4.72 0.91
C VAL A 130 6.67 5.86 1.46
N LYS A 131 8.00 5.69 1.43
CA LYS A 131 8.96 6.71 1.83
C LYS A 131 8.81 7.98 0.97
N ASN A 132 8.76 7.83 -0.35
CA ASN A 132 8.53 8.93 -1.28
C ASN A 132 7.21 9.66 -0.99
N ILE A 133 6.12 8.92 -0.73
CA ILE A 133 4.84 9.54 -0.37
C ILE A 133 4.94 10.37 0.91
N SER A 134 5.63 9.87 1.94
CA SER A 134 5.82 10.64 3.17
C SER A 134 6.71 11.86 3.00
N GLU A 135 7.78 11.77 2.21
CA GLU A 135 8.76 12.84 2.06
C GLU A 135 8.24 13.97 1.16
N TYR A 136 7.68 13.63 0.00
CA TYR A 136 7.30 14.62 -1.01
C TYR A 136 5.83 15.05 -0.94
N TYR A 137 4.97 14.19 -0.39
CA TYR A 137 3.52 14.45 -0.32
C TYR A 137 2.98 14.37 1.11
N GLY A 138 3.84 14.31 2.14
CA GLY A 138 3.40 14.19 3.54
C GLY A 138 2.46 15.31 3.99
N THR A 139 2.65 16.52 3.44
CA THR A 139 1.82 17.70 3.73
C THR A 139 0.71 17.92 2.70
N PHE A 140 0.59 17.06 1.68
CA PHE A 140 -0.45 17.17 0.67
C PHE A 140 -1.83 16.90 1.30
N PRO A 141 -2.84 17.76 1.06
CA PRO A 141 -4.13 17.67 1.73
C PRO A 141 -5.05 16.65 1.06
N TYR A 142 -4.69 15.37 1.16
CA TYR A 142 -5.42 14.27 0.53
C TYR A 142 -6.91 14.23 0.95
N PRO A 143 -7.84 14.07 -0.02
CA PRO A 143 -9.23 13.78 0.28
C PRO A 143 -9.37 12.51 1.14
N PRO A 144 -10.42 12.39 1.98
CA PRO A 144 -10.60 11.22 2.85
C PRO A 144 -10.47 9.85 2.14
N PRO A 145 -11.06 9.63 0.95
CA PRO A 145 -10.92 8.34 0.26
C PRO A 145 -9.47 8.01 -0.12
N ILE A 146 -8.66 9.02 -0.49
CA ILE A 146 -7.25 8.81 -0.85
C ILE A 146 -6.42 8.55 0.41
N ARG A 147 -6.70 9.23 1.53
CA ARG A 147 -6.05 8.94 2.82
C ARG A 147 -6.31 7.51 3.27
N GLU A 148 -7.54 7.04 3.12
CA GLU A 148 -7.90 5.65 3.44
C GLU A 148 -7.13 4.66 2.55
N ARG A 149 -7.03 4.91 1.23
CA ARG A 149 -6.24 4.08 0.31
C ARG A 149 -4.77 4.02 0.73
N ILE A 150 -4.15 5.15 1.08
CA ILE A 150 -2.76 5.20 1.54
C ILE A 150 -2.59 4.37 2.83
N SER A 151 -3.48 4.56 3.81
CA SER A 151 -3.44 3.84 5.08
C SER A 151 -3.59 2.32 4.87
N ARG A 152 -4.58 1.90 4.07
CA ARG A 152 -4.81 0.49 3.72
C ARG A 152 -3.63 -0.10 2.94
N GLY A 153 -3.10 0.63 1.97
CA GLY A 153 -1.92 0.21 1.20
C GLY A 153 -0.69 -0.02 2.07
N LYS A 154 -0.44 0.86 3.05
CA LYS A 154 0.63 0.68 4.04
C LYS A 154 0.40 -0.52 4.96
N MET A 155 -0.83 -0.73 5.41
CA MET A 155 -1.18 -1.90 6.23
C MET A 155 -0.94 -3.20 5.46
N LEU A 156 -1.43 -3.30 4.23
CA LEU A 156 -1.22 -4.46 3.36
C LEU A 156 0.26 -4.72 3.07
N LEU A 157 1.09 -3.66 2.96
CA LEU A 157 2.54 -3.83 2.81
C LEU A 157 3.15 -4.50 4.06
N ARG A 158 2.68 -4.15 5.27
CA ARG A 158 3.13 -4.80 6.51
C ARG A 158 2.66 -6.25 6.61
N ASP A 159 1.44 -6.52 6.17
CA ASP A 159 0.91 -7.89 6.10
C ASP A 159 1.71 -8.73 5.09
N ALA A 160 2.07 -8.14 3.94
CA ALA A 160 2.92 -8.78 2.94
C ALA A 160 4.31 -9.11 3.49
N GLU A 161 4.97 -8.18 4.17
CA GLU A 161 6.28 -8.40 4.83
C GLU A 161 6.18 -9.55 5.85
N THR A 162 5.14 -9.54 6.69
CA THR A 162 4.92 -10.57 7.70
C THR A 162 4.71 -11.96 7.06
N ALA A 163 3.90 -12.04 6.01
CA ALA A 163 3.66 -13.28 5.28
C ALA A 163 4.92 -13.77 4.55
N PHE A 164 5.70 -12.84 3.97
CA PHE A 164 6.97 -13.13 3.31
C PHE A 164 8.00 -13.70 4.29
N ASP A 165 8.15 -13.08 5.46
CA ASP A 165 9.08 -13.53 6.51
C ASP A 165 8.69 -14.91 7.08
N ALA A 166 7.40 -15.21 7.12
CA ALA A 166 6.88 -16.53 7.47
C ALA A 166 7.06 -17.60 6.37
N GLY A 167 7.61 -17.25 5.21
CA GLY A 167 7.75 -18.15 4.04
C GLY A 167 6.42 -18.44 3.32
N ASN A 168 5.37 -17.69 3.62
CA ASN A 168 4.07 -17.76 2.95
C ASN A 168 4.01 -16.80 1.75
N PHE A 169 4.73 -17.17 0.68
CA PHE A 169 4.81 -16.34 -0.52
C PHE A 169 3.47 -16.18 -1.25
N ILE A 170 2.58 -17.18 -1.21
CA ILE A 170 1.24 -17.06 -1.81
C ILE A 170 0.42 -15.99 -1.08
N GLY A 171 0.45 -15.98 0.26
CA GLY A 171 -0.22 -14.97 1.06
C GLY A 171 0.36 -13.57 0.83
N ALA A 172 1.69 -13.47 0.76
CA ALA A 172 2.37 -12.20 0.51
C ALA A 172 2.02 -11.61 -0.87
N ASP A 173 1.88 -12.43 -1.91
CA ASP A 173 1.63 -11.98 -3.29
C ASP A 173 0.35 -11.14 -3.42
N SER A 174 -0.75 -11.61 -2.81
CA SER A 174 -2.04 -10.91 -2.81
C SER A 174 -1.93 -9.55 -2.12
N CYS A 175 -1.27 -9.50 -0.97
CA CYS A 175 -1.06 -8.26 -0.22
C CYS A 175 -0.17 -7.27 -0.98
N ILE A 176 0.90 -7.75 -1.63
CA ILE A 176 1.79 -6.92 -2.47
C ILE A 176 1.01 -6.31 -3.63
N ALA A 177 0.23 -7.11 -4.35
CA ALA A 177 -0.53 -6.64 -5.51
C ALA A 177 -1.54 -5.56 -5.11
N GLU A 178 -2.32 -5.80 -4.04
CA GLU A 178 -3.32 -4.83 -3.57
C GLU A 178 -2.66 -3.57 -2.99
N SER A 179 -1.60 -3.72 -2.19
CA SER A 179 -0.81 -2.60 -1.66
C SER A 179 -0.28 -1.72 -2.79
N GLY A 180 0.31 -2.33 -3.82
CA GLY A 180 0.84 -1.64 -4.99
C GLY A 180 -0.23 -0.84 -5.71
N ASN A 181 -1.39 -1.42 -6.00
CA ASN A 181 -2.49 -0.72 -6.66
C ASN A 181 -2.94 0.52 -5.87
N LEU A 182 -3.07 0.39 -4.54
CA LEU A 182 -3.51 1.49 -3.68
C LEU A 182 -2.46 2.60 -3.58
N LEU A 183 -1.19 2.24 -3.37
CA LEU A 183 -0.12 3.22 -3.16
C LEU A 183 0.27 3.93 -4.47
N VAL A 184 0.36 3.20 -5.58
CA VAL A 184 0.69 3.78 -6.90
C VAL A 184 -0.40 4.77 -7.31
N SER A 185 -1.67 4.36 -7.29
CA SER A 185 -2.77 5.25 -7.67
C SER A 185 -2.90 6.47 -6.74
N SER A 186 -2.57 6.33 -5.46
CA SER A 186 -2.58 7.46 -4.51
C SER A 186 -1.43 8.45 -4.76
N ARG A 187 -0.26 7.95 -5.17
CA ARG A 187 0.85 8.82 -5.61
C ARG A 187 0.50 9.53 -6.91
N GLU A 188 0.02 8.80 -7.92
CA GLU A 188 -0.39 9.37 -9.20
C GLU A 188 -1.42 10.47 -9.02
N PHE A 189 -2.37 10.28 -8.10
CA PHE A 189 -3.32 11.31 -7.71
C PHE A 189 -2.61 12.59 -7.22
N ALA A 190 -1.65 12.47 -6.30
CA ALA A 190 -0.90 13.63 -5.82
C ALA A 190 -0.08 14.30 -6.94
N ASP A 191 0.58 13.51 -7.79
CA ASP A 191 1.39 13.99 -8.91
C ASP A 191 0.57 14.81 -9.90
N ILE A 192 -0.61 14.30 -10.29
CA ILE A 192 -1.50 14.99 -11.23
C ILE A 192 -2.01 16.29 -10.61
N ASN A 193 -2.51 16.24 -9.37
CA ASN A 193 -3.07 17.41 -8.70
C ASN A 193 -2.01 18.51 -8.45
N LEU A 194 -0.78 18.12 -8.10
CA LEU A 194 0.31 19.07 -7.94
C LEU A 194 0.71 19.67 -9.29
N ARG A 195 0.86 18.86 -10.33
CA ARG A 195 1.17 19.37 -11.67
C ARG A 195 0.13 20.39 -12.13
N GLU A 196 -1.16 20.10 -11.93
CA GLU A 196 -2.25 21.03 -12.24
C GLU A 196 -2.14 22.31 -11.40
N TYR A 197 -1.89 22.18 -10.10
CA TYR A 197 -1.72 23.32 -9.20
C TYR A 197 -0.60 24.27 -9.66
N PHE A 198 0.56 23.72 -10.04
CA PHE A 198 1.71 24.49 -10.50
C PHE A 198 1.52 25.15 -11.88
N GLN A 199 0.45 24.84 -12.64
CA GLN A 199 0.11 25.62 -13.84
C GLN A 199 -0.16 27.10 -13.52
N SER A 200 -0.52 27.41 -12.27
CA SER A 200 -0.73 28.79 -11.80
C SER A 200 0.58 29.54 -11.49
N PHE A 201 1.75 28.89 -11.54
CA PHE A 201 3.03 29.49 -11.17
C PHE A 201 3.36 30.81 -11.90
N PRO A 202 3.18 30.94 -13.23
CA PRO A 202 3.43 32.22 -13.91
C PRO A 202 2.58 33.38 -13.38
N ARG A 203 1.35 33.09 -12.93
CA ARG A 203 0.45 34.07 -12.32
C ARG A 203 0.94 34.48 -10.94
N TRP A 204 1.33 33.51 -10.11
CA TRP A 204 1.92 33.76 -8.79
C TRP A 204 3.17 34.63 -8.89
N LYS A 205 4.10 34.29 -9.79
CA LYS A 205 5.32 35.07 -10.04
C LYS A 205 5.01 36.53 -10.41
N ARG A 206 3.99 36.74 -11.25
CA ARG A 206 3.55 38.10 -11.62
C ARG A 206 3.01 38.86 -10.42
N TRP A 207 2.14 38.26 -9.59
CA TRP A 207 1.58 38.91 -8.41
C TRP A 207 2.66 39.30 -7.40
N ILE A 208 3.62 38.41 -7.12
CA ILE A 208 4.77 38.71 -6.26
C ILE A 208 5.54 39.91 -6.82
N GLY A 209 5.84 39.91 -8.12
CA GLY A 209 6.55 41.00 -8.77
C GLY A 209 5.85 42.35 -8.64
N ILE A 210 4.52 42.38 -8.80
CA ILE A 210 3.70 43.60 -8.62
C ILE A 210 3.82 44.11 -7.18
N THR A 211 3.57 43.24 -6.19
CA THR A 211 3.57 43.63 -4.78
C THR A 211 4.96 44.07 -4.29
N LEU A 212 6.03 43.40 -4.72
CA LEU A 212 7.39 43.82 -4.36
C LEU A 212 7.78 45.13 -5.07
N SER A 213 7.38 45.32 -6.33
CA SER A 213 7.64 46.58 -7.05
C SER A 213 6.96 47.78 -6.38
N GLU A 214 5.74 47.60 -5.86
CA GLU A 214 5.05 48.64 -5.08
C GLU A 214 5.77 48.95 -3.77
N SER A 215 6.23 47.91 -3.06
CA SER A 215 7.04 48.06 -1.84
C SER A 215 8.34 48.82 -2.11
N VAL A 216 9.05 48.54 -3.21
CA VAL A 216 10.24 49.30 -3.63
C VAL A 216 9.91 50.78 -3.88
N LYS A 217 8.88 51.06 -4.69
CA LYS A 217 8.50 52.42 -5.07
C LYS A 217 8.11 53.29 -3.87
N THR A 218 7.44 52.69 -2.89
CA THR A 218 6.89 53.41 -1.72
C THR A 218 7.79 53.34 -0.49
N GLY A 219 8.84 52.52 -0.51
CA GLY A 219 9.66 52.23 0.68
C GLY A 219 8.85 51.59 1.82
N SER A 220 7.75 50.90 1.51
CA SER A 220 6.81 50.40 2.51
C SER A 220 6.95 48.88 2.77
N TYR A 221 6.32 48.40 3.84
CA TYR A 221 6.22 46.97 4.12
C TYR A 221 5.23 46.28 3.19
N SER A 222 5.54 45.04 2.80
CA SER A 222 4.61 44.12 2.14
C SER A 222 4.79 42.70 2.65
N ILE A 223 3.76 41.87 2.47
CA ILE A 223 3.78 40.46 2.89
C ILE A 223 3.61 39.58 1.66
N ILE A 224 4.40 38.51 1.58
CA ILE A 224 4.16 37.39 0.67
C ILE A 224 3.91 36.14 1.51
N VAL A 225 2.87 35.38 1.18
CA VAL A 225 2.58 34.07 1.78
C VAL A 225 2.80 33.00 0.73
N ASP A 226 3.71 32.07 1.01
CA ASP A 226 3.94 30.85 0.25
C ASP A 226 3.20 29.70 0.91
N LYS A 227 2.14 29.22 0.25
CA LYS A 227 1.29 28.17 0.80
C LYS A 227 1.99 26.81 0.83
N PHE A 228 2.70 26.46 -0.23
CA PHE A 228 3.43 25.20 -0.35
C PHE A 228 4.53 25.10 0.71
N ALA A 229 5.29 26.17 0.92
CA ALA A 229 6.36 26.23 1.91
C ALA A 229 5.87 26.50 3.33
N ARG A 230 4.58 26.83 3.54
CA ARG A 230 4.01 27.24 4.84
C ARG A 230 4.77 28.40 5.44
N LYS A 231 5.05 29.42 4.62
CA LYS A 231 5.81 30.60 5.03
C LYS A 231 5.05 31.88 4.80
N LEU A 232 5.13 32.76 5.80
CA LEU A 232 4.83 34.17 5.65
C LEU A 232 6.14 34.95 5.65
N ILE A 233 6.31 35.82 4.67
CA ILE A 233 7.55 36.53 4.39
C ILE A 233 7.28 38.02 4.43
N LEU A 234 7.96 38.72 5.33
CA LEU A 234 7.85 40.17 5.47
C LEU A 234 8.95 40.84 4.65
N TYR A 235 8.55 41.79 3.80
CA TYR A 235 9.44 42.60 2.98
C TYR A 235 9.35 44.07 3.40
N HIS A 236 10.42 44.82 3.16
CA HIS A 236 10.47 46.27 3.30
C HIS A 236 11.32 46.87 2.17
N GLY A 237 10.77 47.83 1.42
CA GLY A 237 11.45 48.38 0.25
C GLY A 237 11.85 47.31 -0.77
N GLY A 238 11.02 46.27 -0.94
CA GLY A 238 11.28 45.11 -1.80
C GLY A 238 12.32 44.11 -1.30
N LYS A 239 12.96 44.35 -0.15
CA LYS A 239 13.95 43.43 0.44
C LYS A 239 13.30 42.54 1.49
N LYS A 240 13.58 41.23 1.45
CA LYS A 240 13.15 40.27 2.46
C LYS A 240 13.77 40.64 3.80
N ILE A 241 12.94 40.81 4.82
CA ILE A 241 13.34 41.16 6.19
C ILE A 241 13.34 39.91 7.07
N LYS A 242 12.24 39.15 7.05
CA LYS A 242 12.11 37.96 7.90
C LYS A 242 11.07 36.99 7.35
N GLU A 243 11.26 35.71 7.67
CA GLU A 243 10.32 34.63 7.39
C GLU A 243 9.77 34.05 8.69
N TYR A 244 8.51 33.65 8.63
CA TYR A 244 7.76 33.06 9.72
C TYR A 244 7.09 31.78 9.22
N SER A 245 7.04 30.75 10.06
CA SER A 245 6.22 29.57 9.77
C SER A 245 4.75 29.95 9.88
N ALA A 246 3.94 29.43 8.97
CA ALA A 246 2.52 29.71 8.87
C ALA A 246 1.72 28.41 8.77
N GLU A 247 0.57 28.37 9.44
CA GLU A 247 -0.41 27.30 9.32
C GLU A 247 -1.61 27.82 8.53
N LEU A 248 -2.12 26.99 7.63
CA LEU A 248 -3.08 27.40 6.61
C LEU A 248 -4.42 26.70 6.80
N GLY A 249 -5.30 26.96 5.84
CA GLY A 249 -6.52 26.18 5.66
C GLY A 249 -6.20 24.70 5.44
N LYS A 250 -7.01 23.81 6.02
CA LYS A 250 -6.80 22.35 5.92
C LYS A 250 -6.66 21.85 4.48
N TYR A 251 -7.37 22.46 3.54
CA TYR A 251 -7.27 22.16 2.11
C TYR A 251 -6.51 23.29 1.40
N TRP A 252 -5.26 23.49 1.80
CA TRP A 252 -4.43 24.59 1.33
C TRP A 252 -4.09 24.50 -0.17
N ILE A 253 -4.18 23.34 -0.82
CA ILE A 253 -3.93 23.26 -2.26
C ILE A 253 -5.11 23.86 -3.05
N GLY A 254 -4.82 24.69 -4.05
CA GLY A 254 -5.82 25.40 -4.83
C GLY A 254 -6.32 26.69 -4.17
N ASN A 255 -7.17 27.44 -4.87
CA ASN A 255 -7.71 28.71 -4.39
C ASN A 255 -9.01 28.51 -3.61
N LYS A 256 -9.30 29.38 -2.65
CA LYS A 256 -10.61 29.49 -2.01
C LYS A 256 -11.68 29.84 -3.04
N ARG A 257 -12.75 29.05 -3.05
CA ARG A 257 -13.89 29.18 -3.99
C ARG A 257 -15.20 29.48 -3.26
N ILE A 258 -15.40 28.90 -2.07
CA ILE A 258 -16.64 29.04 -1.31
C ILE A 258 -16.41 29.10 0.20
N SER A 259 -17.42 29.56 0.94
CA SER A 259 -17.49 29.43 2.39
C SER A 259 -17.43 27.94 2.80
N GLY A 260 -16.67 27.62 3.84
CA GLY A 260 -16.54 26.25 4.36
C GLY A 260 -15.61 25.29 3.59
N ASP A 261 -15.00 25.71 2.46
CA ASP A 261 -14.03 24.86 1.73
C ASP A 261 -12.68 24.66 2.45
N MET A 262 -12.47 25.35 3.58
CA MET A 262 -11.24 25.34 4.37
C MET A 262 -9.96 25.63 3.58
N ALA A 263 -10.05 26.32 2.43
CA ALA A 263 -8.90 26.70 1.63
C ALA A 263 -8.46 28.13 1.97
N THR A 264 -7.15 28.35 2.06
CA THR A 264 -6.59 29.71 2.12
C THR A 264 -6.59 30.31 0.71
N PRO A 265 -7.13 31.53 0.50
CA PRO A 265 -7.23 32.12 -0.83
C PRO A 265 -5.86 32.42 -1.44
N GLU A 266 -5.84 32.55 -2.77
CA GLU A 266 -4.68 32.98 -3.55
C GLU A 266 -5.03 34.21 -4.36
N GLY A 267 -4.18 35.23 -4.26
CA GLY A 267 -4.45 36.53 -4.86
C GLY A 267 -3.63 37.65 -4.24
N MET A 268 -3.89 38.87 -4.72
CA MET A 268 -3.34 40.10 -4.17
C MET A 268 -4.39 40.77 -3.26
N TYR A 269 -4.02 40.95 -2.00
CA TYR A 269 -4.85 41.47 -0.94
C TYR A 269 -4.19 42.69 -0.29
N LYS A 270 -4.93 43.34 0.60
CA LYS A 270 -4.45 44.39 1.49
C LYS A 270 -5.03 44.19 2.87
N ILE A 271 -4.28 44.60 3.89
CA ILE A 271 -4.79 44.69 5.25
C ILE A 271 -5.82 45.81 5.30
N VAL A 272 -7.06 45.50 5.69
CA VAL A 272 -8.13 46.50 5.85
C VAL A 272 -8.28 46.94 7.30
N ARG A 273 -7.92 46.08 8.26
CA ARG A 273 -8.02 46.40 9.68
C ARG A 273 -7.01 45.61 10.50
N LYS A 274 -6.46 46.25 11.52
CA LYS A 274 -5.65 45.62 12.57
C LYS A 274 -6.54 45.42 13.80
N LEU A 275 -6.53 44.21 14.35
CA LEU A 275 -7.37 43.79 15.47
C LEU A 275 -6.49 43.34 16.63
N GLU A 276 -6.77 43.84 17.82
CA GLU A 276 -6.16 43.42 19.08
C GLU A 276 -7.14 43.64 20.25
N GLY A 277 -6.85 43.06 21.41
CA GLY A 277 -7.74 43.13 22.58
C GLY A 277 -9.10 42.49 22.29
N THR A 278 -10.19 43.14 22.68
CA THR A 278 -11.56 42.63 22.52
C THR A 278 -12.06 42.65 21.07
N ALA A 279 -11.32 43.24 20.12
CA ALA A 279 -11.71 43.33 18.72
C ALA A 279 -11.49 42.03 17.93
N THR A 280 -10.82 41.04 18.50
CA THR A 280 -10.59 39.71 17.89
C THR A 280 -10.55 38.63 18.96
N LYS A 281 -10.89 37.40 18.59
CA LYS A 281 -10.74 36.21 19.45
C LYS A 281 -9.29 35.69 19.49
N TYR A 282 -8.43 36.17 18.61
CA TYR A 282 -7.02 35.79 18.53
C TYR A 282 -6.16 36.75 19.37
N HIS A 283 -4.89 36.40 19.57
CA HIS A 283 -3.92 37.29 20.22
C HIS A 283 -3.83 38.65 19.49
N ARG A 284 -3.64 38.59 18.18
CA ARG A 284 -3.75 39.70 17.23
C ARG A 284 -4.21 39.16 15.88
N ALA A 285 -4.88 40.00 15.09
CA ALA A 285 -5.28 39.64 13.74
C ALA A 285 -5.19 40.82 12.76
N LEU A 286 -4.90 40.49 11.51
CA LEU A 286 -4.83 41.41 10.37
C LEU A 286 -5.90 40.96 9.37
N LEU A 287 -7.02 41.70 9.33
CA LEU A 287 -8.12 41.41 8.43
C LEU A 287 -7.73 41.77 7.00
N LEU A 288 -7.89 40.84 6.07
CA LEU A 288 -7.64 41.05 4.64
C LEU A 288 -8.93 41.50 3.94
N ASN A 289 -8.80 42.19 2.80
CA ASN A 289 -9.93 42.52 1.93
C ASN A 289 -10.46 41.32 1.12
N TYR A 290 -10.44 40.10 1.66
CA TYR A 290 -11.07 38.95 1.02
C TYR A 290 -12.58 38.92 1.38
N PRO A 291 -13.48 38.71 0.40
CA PRO A 291 -13.20 38.64 -1.03
C PRO A 291 -12.93 40.01 -1.63
N ASN A 292 -11.96 40.10 -2.55
CA ASN A 292 -11.72 41.31 -3.34
C ASN A 292 -12.50 41.27 -4.68
N ASN A 293 -12.30 42.26 -5.55
CA ASN A 293 -13.01 42.34 -6.83
C ASN A 293 -12.70 41.13 -7.74
N GLU A 294 -11.46 40.67 -7.77
CA GLU A 294 -11.03 39.50 -8.53
C GLU A 294 -11.66 38.21 -8.00
N ASP A 295 -11.81 38.09 -6.67
CA ASP A 295 -12.50 36.97 -6.04
C ASP A 295 -13.98 36.94 -6.38
N VAL A 296 -14.65 38.10 -6.28
CA VAL A 296 -16.06 38.23 -6.65
C VAL A 296 -16.27 37.94 -8.14
N ALA A 297 -15.39 38.43 -9.01
CA ALA A 297 -15.47 38.17 -10.44
C ALA A 297 -15.25 36.69 -10.79
N ARG A 298 -14.28 36.03 -10.13
CA ARG A 298 -14.03 34.59 -10.27
C ARG A 298 -15.24 33.79 -9.78
N PHE A 299 -15.74 34.09 -8.60
CA PHE A 299 -16.91 33.43 -8.02
C PHE A 299 -18.13 33.51 -8.94
N LYS A 300 -18.47 34.71 -9.44
CA LYS A 300 -19.57 34.89 -10.39
C LYS A 300 -19.39 34.07 -11.66
N ARG A 301 -18.16 34.02 -12.20
CA ARG A 301 -17.84 33.21 -13.38
C ARG A 301 -18.03 31.71 -13.12
N ASP A 302 -17.61 31.25 -11.95
CA ASP A 302 -17.71 29.85 -11.55
C ASP A 302 -19.17 29.40 -11.43
N ILE A 303 -20.06 30.29 -10.96
CA ILE A 303 -21.52 30.10 -10.94
C ILE A 303 -22.09 30.04 -12.36
N ILE A 304 -21.75 31.01 -13.22
CA ILE A 304 -22.22 31.10 -14.62
C ILE A 304 -21.82 29.85 -15.42
N ASN A 305 -20.59 29.36 -15.21
CA ASN A 305 -20.07 28.19 -15.90
C ASN A 305 -20.56 26.86 -15.29
N GLY A 306 -21.42 26.89 -14.26
CA GLY A 306 -21.97 25.69 -13.62
C GLY A 306 -20.98 24.91 -12.76
N THR A 307 -19.79 25.46 -12.48
CA THR A 307 -18.77 24.82 -11.64
C THR A 307 -19.01 25.04 -10.13
N LEU A 308 -19.91 25.96 -9.79
CA LEU A 308 -20.47 26.19 -8.46
C LEU A 308 -21.99 26.31 -8.56
N PRO A 309 -22.74 25.87 -7.54
CA PRO A 309 -24.20 26.00 -7.52
C PRO A 309 -24.61 27.47 -7.28
N PRO A 310 -25.73 27.95 -7.85
CA PRO A 310 -26.20 29.33 -7.65
C PRO A 310 -26.41 29.77 -6.19
N SER A 311 -26.62 28.80 -5.28
CA SER A 311 -26.79 29.02 -3.85
C SER A 311 -25.48 29.09 -3.06
N ALA A 312 -24.32 28.94 -3.71
CA ALA A 312 -23.03 29.03 -3.03
C ALA A 312 -22.82 30.41 -2.40
N ASP A 313 -22.03 30.45 -1.34
CA ASP A 313 -21.54 31.67 -0.71
C ASP A 313 -20.01 31.74 -0.89
N ILE A 314 -19.50 32.92 -1.24
CA ILE A 314 -18.06 33.19 -1.40
C ILE A 314 -17.33 33.24 -0.05
N GLY A 315 -18.07 33.51 1.04
CA GLY A 315 -17.53 33.69 2.38
C GLY A 315 -16.77 35.01 2.55
N GLY A 316 -15.99 35.12 3.64
CA GLY A 316 -15.24 36.32 3.99
C GLY A 316 -14.31 36.11 5.19
N SER A 317 -13.89 37.21 5.80
CA SER A 317 -13.17 37.23 7.09
C SER A 317 -11.87 36.42 7.11
N VAL A 318 -11.10 36.45 6.02
CA VAL A 318 -9.76 35.85 6.01
C VAL A 318 -8.79 36.78 6.71
N GLU A 319 -8.08 36.25 7.69
CA GLU A 319 -7.16 37.00 8.56
C GLU A 319 -5.77 36.36 8.58
N ILE A 320 -4.74 37.18 8.82
CA ILE A 320 -3.45 36.70 9.34
C ILE A 320 -3.48 36.91 10.85
N HIS A 321 -3.39 35.85 11.65
CA HIS A 321 -3.62 35.94 13.10
C HIS A 321 -2.65 35.11 13.95
N GLY A 322 -2.62 35.38 15.26
CA GLY A 322 -1.88 34.58 16.24
C GLY A 322 -2.58 33.27 16.64
N GLY A 323 -1.97 32.48 17.52
CA GLY A 323 -2.53 31.20 18.00
C GLY A 323 -2.26 29.99 17.09
N GLY A 324 -1.33 30.14 16.14
CA GLY A 324 -0.71 29.03 15.43
C GLY A 324 0.42 28.36 16.24
N GLY A 325 1.20 27.51 15.59
CA GLY A 325 2.24 26.69 16.24
C GLY A 325 1.72 25.33 16.73
N ARG A 326 0.65 24.83 16.11
CA ARG A 326 0.04 23.52 16.33
C ARG A 326 0.72 22.39 15.55
N GLY A 327 1.56 22.74 14.56
CA GLY A 327 2.29 21.78 13.74
C GLY A 327 1.46 21.15 12.62
N ALA A 328 0.30 21.71 12.29
CA ALA A 328 -0.57 21.22 11.20
C ALA A 328 -1.41 22.36 10.60
N ASP A 329 -1.87 22.18 9.36
CA ASP A 329 -2.82 23.09 8.71
C ASP A 329 -4.24 22.83 9.26
N TRP A 330 -4.82 23.81 9.96
CA TRP A 330 -6.07 23.62 10.73
C TRP A 330 -7.11 24.72 10.53
N THR A 331 -6.76 25.85 9.90
CA THR A 331 -7.69 26.97 9.81
C THR A 331 -8.80 26.68 8.80
N GLU A 332 -9.82 27.55 8.76
CA GLU A 332 -10.88 27.51 7.74
C GLU A 332 -10.56 28.41 6.53
N GLY A 333 -9.31 28.88 6.42
CA GLY A 333 -8.82 29.72 5.33
C GLY A 333 -7.91 30.87 5.77
N CYS A 334 -7.82 31.13 7.07
CA CYS A 334 -6.89 32.10 7.64
C CYS A 334 -5.43 31.63 7.59
N ILE A 335 -4.50 32.54 7.87
CA ILE A 335 -3.06 32.29 7.99
C ILE A 335 -2.67 32.47 9.45
N ALA A 336 -2.39 31.37 10.15
CA ALA A 336 -2.04 31.40 11.56
C ALA A 336 -0.53 31.41 11.76
N LEU A 337 -0.05 32.34 12.59
CA LEU A 337 1.34 32.43 13.07
C LEU A 337 1.37 32.16 14.57
N THR A 338 2.56 31.92 15.14
CA THR A 338 2.72 31.95 16.60
C THR A 338 2.42 33.36 17.13
N ASN A 339 2.06 33.48 18.41
CA ASN A 339 1.78 34.79 19.01
C ASN A 339 2.97 35.76 18.90
N ASN A 340 4.18 35.25 19.11
CA ASN A 340 5.41 36.04 18.99
C ASN A 340 5.65 36.51 17.54
N ASP A 341 5.37 35.66 16.56
CA ASP A 341 5.57 36.00 15.16
C ASP A 341 4.54 37.02 14.66
N ILE A 342 3.26 36.87 15.02
CA ILE A 342 2.26 37.88 14.69
C ILE A 342 2.55 39.22 15.38
N ASP A 343 3.08 39.23 16.61
CA ASP A 343 3.50 40.47 17.27
C ASP A 343 4.64 41.18 16.54
N ALA A 344 5.56 40.43 15.95
CA ALA A 344 6.60 40.99 15.09
C ALA A 344 5.98 41.58 13.81
N VAL A 345 5.14 40.83 13.09
CA VAL A 345 4.51 41.32 11.85
C VAL A 345 3.62 42.54 12.12
N PHE A 346 2.78 42.49 13.16
CA PHE A 346 1.80 43.51 13.50
C PHE A 346 2.44 44.87 13.79
N ARG A 347 3.66 44.93 14.33
CA ARG A 347 4.38 46.19 14.57
C ARG A 347 4.84 46.90 13.30
N HIS A 348 5.09 46.16 12.21
CA HIS A 348 5.65 46.72 10.97
C HIS A 348 4.56 47.13 9.98
N VAL A 349 3.45 46.41 9.94
CA VAL A 349 2.40 46.60 8.93
C VAL A 349 1.31 47.56 9.38
N LYS A 350 0.63 48.17 8.39
CA LYS A 350 -0.48 49.11 8.59
C LYS A 350 -1.66 48.76 7.69
N THR A 351 -2.81 49.39 7.93
CA THR A 351 -3.93 49.34 6.98
C THR A 351 -3.44 49.82 5.60
N GLY A 352 -3.79 49.08 4.55
CA GLY A 352 -3.31 49.28 3.19
C GLY A 352 -2.04 48.51 2.84
N THR A 353 -1.31 47.93 3.80
CA THR A 353 -0.14 47.09 3.50
C THR A 353 -0.52 45.97 2.53
N PRO A 354 0.16 45.85 1.37
CA PRO A 354 -0.09 44.78 0.41
C PRO A 354 0.28 43.41 0.97
N VAL A 355 -0.56 42.42 0.65
CA VAL A 355 -0.38 41.00 1.00
C VAL A 355 -0.62 40.17 -0.25
N THR A 356 0.38 39.46 -0.75
CA THR A 356 0.18 38.46 -1.82
C THR A 356 0.17 37.07 -1.23
N ILE A 357 -0.85 36.28 -1.54
CA ILE A 357 -0.88 34.86 -1.20
C ILE A 357 -0.75 34.05 -2.49
N VAL A 358 0.26 33.19 -2.55
CA VAL A 358 0.57 32.36 -3.71
C VAL A 358 0.65 30.89 -3.33
N GLY A 359 0.51 30.01 -4.31
CA GLY A 359 0.75 28.60 -4.09
C GLY A 359 2.20 28.29 -3.80
N SER A 360 3.14 28.84 -4.57
CA SER A 360 4.57 28.76 -4.26
C SER A 360 5.38 29.91 -4.86
N LEU A 361 6.52 30.22 -4.24
CA LEU A 361 7.57 31.09 -4.76
C LEU A 361 8.43 30.44 -5.86
N TYR A 362 8.52 29.11 -5.86
CA TYR A 362 9.37 28.36 -6.79
C TYR A 362 8.52 27.51 -7.73
N ASP A 363 9.08 27.20 -8.89
CA ASP A 363 8.41 26.30 -9.82
C ASP A 363 8.50 24.85 -9.33
N GLN A 364 7.71 23.98 -9.96
CA GLN A 364 7.66 22.57 -9.60
C GLN A 364 9.03 21.89 -9.69
N LYS A 365 9.82 22.18 -10.74
CA LYS A 365 11.11 21.50 -10.95
C LYS A 365 12.05 21.79 -9.79
N LYS A 366 12.18 23.06 -9.43
CA LYS A 366 13.04 23.48 -8.31
C LYS A 366 12.64 22.85 -6.98
N ILE A 367 11.35 22.61 -6.74
CA ILE A 367 10.86 22.02 -5.49
C ILE A 367 11.15 20.51 -5.38
N PHE A 368 11.14 19.79 -6.51
CA PHE A 368 11.29 18.34 -6.53
C PHE A 368 12.69 17.87 -7.00
N GLU A 369 13.56 18.78 -7.45
CA GLU A 369 14.95 18.51 -7.85
C GLU A 369 16.00 18.98 -6.81
N GLU A 370 15.60 19.77 -5.80
CA GLU A 370 16.39 20.12 -4.60
C GLU A 370 16.00 19.20 -3.41
#